data_AF-A0A1H0BMV0-F1
#
_entry.id   AF-A0A1H0BMV0-F1
#
_cell.length_a   1.000
_cell.length_b   1.000
_cell.length_c   1.000
_cell.angle_alpha   90.00
_cell.angle_beta   90.00
_cell.angle_gamma   90.00
#
_symmetry.space_group_name_H-M   'P 1'
#
loop_
_entity.id
_entity.type
_entity.pdbx_description
1 polymer ?
#
loop_
_entity_poly.entity_id
_entity_poly.type
_entity_poly.pdbx_seq_one_letter_code
_entity_poly.pdbx_strand_id
1 'polypeptide(L)' 'MRFAPGTKVETNDSYYEMFKRRVKGEVINFNPLLDAVTMKWEHQEGIIIPEQQDEHVLMKTEDLQTQKQLMV' A
#
# COMPACT_ATOMS: atom_id res chain seq x y z
N MET A 1 -2.86 -15.16 -3.46
CA MET A 1 -1.98 -14.65 -4.54
C MET A 1 -1.42 -13.33 -4.03
N ARG A 2 -0.11 -13.26 -3.76
CA ARG A 2 0.56 -12.05 -3.23
C ARG A 2 0.84 -11.09 -4.39
N PHE A 3 0.65 -9.79 -4.16
CA PHE A 3 0.52 -8.76 -5.20
C PHE A 3 1.67 -8.77 -6.21
N ALA A 4 1.35 -8.80 -7.51
CA ALA A 4 2.34 -8.71 -8.58
C ALA A 4 2.77 -7.24 -8.80
N PRO A 5 3.97 -6.98 -9.35
CA PRO A 5 4.32 -5.65 -9.85
C PRO A 5 3.23 -5.09 -10.79
N GLY A 6 2.91 -3.81 -10.65
CA GLY A 6 1.80 -3.15 -11.34
C GLY A 6 0.44 -3.25 -10.62
N THR A 7 0.33 -4.05 -9.56
CA THR A 7 -0.93 -4.18 -8.81
C THR A 7 -1.19 -2.91 -8.00
N LYS A 8 -2.37 -2.30 -8.20
CA LYS A 8 -2.84 -1.18 -7.37
C LYS A 8 -3.33 -1.71 -6.02
N VAL A 9 -2.70 -1.23 -4.96
CA VAL A 9 -2.96 -1.66 -3.58
C VAL A 9 -3.22 -0.48 -2.67
N GLU A 10 -3.90 -0.74 -1.58
CA GLU A 10 -4.09 0.21 -0.49
C GLU A 10 -3.93 -0.49 0.85
N THR A 11 -3.62 0.26 1.89
CA THR A 11 -3.62 -0.27 3.26
C THR A 11 -5.03 -0.68 3.68
N ASN A 12 -5.15 -1.83 4.35
CA ASN A 12 -6.42 -2.35 4.84
C ASN A 12 -6.93 -1.61 6.08
N ASP A 13 -8.10 -2.03 6.56
CA ASP A 13 -8.78 -1.40 7.69
C ASP A 13 -8.00 -1.57 9.01
N SER A 14 -7.34 -2.71 9.22
CA SER A 14 -6.51 -2.95 10.41
C SER A 14 -5.33 -1.99 10.50
N TYR A 15 -4.65 -1.73 9.37
CA TYR A 15 -3.61 -0.71 9.30
C TYR A 15 -4.18 0.69 9.61
N TYR A 16 -5.33 1.03 9.03
CA TYR A 16 -5.98 2.31 9.29
C TYR A 16 -6.38 2.47 10.76
N GLU A 17 -6.88 1.43 11.41
CA GLU A 17 -7.26 1.48 12.81
C GLU A 17 -6.06 1.81 13.72
N MET A 18 -4.89 1.24 13.41
CA MET A 18 -3.66 1.43 14.17
C MET A 18 -3.01 2.79 13.91
N PHE A 19 -2.89 3.19 12.64
CA PHE A 19 -2.10 4.37 12.25
C PHE A 19 -2.95 5.60 11.90
N LYS A 20 -4.28 5.44 11.81
CA LYS A 20 -5.24 6.48 11.38
C LYS A 20 -4.87 7.12 10.03
N ARG A 21 -4.25 6.31 9.16
CA ARG A 21 -3.81 6.70 7.82
C ARG A 21 -4.11 5.58 6.83
N ARG A 22 -4.62 5.94 5.65
CA ARG A 22 -4.64 5.04 4.49
C ARG A 22 -3.61 5.48 3.49
N VAL A 23 -2.91 4.52 2.89
CA VAL A 23 -2.00 4.80 1.79
C VAL A 23 -2.40 3.97 0.58
N LYS A 24 -2.41 4.61 -0.58
CA LYS A 24 -2.73 4.02 -1.88
C LYS A 24 -1.52 4.14 -2.79
N GLY A 25 -1.27 3.11 -3.59
CA GLY A 25 -0.18 3.12 -4.54
C GLY A 25 -0.08 1.85 -5.38
N GLU A 26 1.10 1.65 -5.95
CA GLU A 26 1.37 0.56 -6.89
C GLU A 26 2.55 -0.29 -6.44
N VAL A 27 2.40 -1.61 -6.52
CA VAL A 27 3.50 -2.54 -6.22
C VAL A 27 4.56 -2.46 -7.31
N ILE A 28 5.81 -2.24 -6.90
CA ILE A 28 6.99 -2.20 -7.77
C ILE A 28 7.75 -3.52 -7.73
N ASN A 29 7.86 -4.13 -6.55
CA ASN A 29 8.59 -5.37 -6.37
C ASN A 29 8.00 -6.20 -5.22
N PHE A 30 8.16 -7.52 -5.27
CA PHE A 30 7.82 -8.43 -4.19
C PHE A 30 9.09 -9.00 -3.55
N ASN A 31 9.16 -8.95 -2.23
CA ASN A 31 10.22 -9.56 -1.43
C ASN A 31 9.68 -10.82 -0.73
N PRO A 32 10.00 -12.03 -1.24
CA PRO A 32 9.49 -13.28 -0.68
C PRO A 32 10.07 -13.61 0.70
N LEU A 33 11.26 -13.09 1.05
CA LEU A 33 11.91 -13.38 2.33
C LEU A 33 11.21 -12.71 3.50
N LEU A 34 10.63 -11.52 3.26
CA LEU A 34 9.97 -10.71 4.28
C LEU A 34 8.45 -10.73 4.20
N ASP A 35 7.90 -11.48 3.25
CA ASP A 35 6.48 -11.43 2.88
C ASP A 35 5.96 -9.98 2.72
N ALA A 36 6.72 -9.19 1.96
CA ALA A 36 6.52 -7.76 1.83
C ALA A 36 6.64 -7.33 0.37
N VAL A 37 6.04 -6.19 0.04
CA VAL A 37 6.14 -5.56 -1.26
C VAL A 37 6.81 -4.20 -1.11
N THR A 38 7.65 -3.84 -2.08
CA THR A 38 7.99 -2.45 -2.31
C THR A 38 6.87 -1.83 -3.13
N MET A 39 6.23 -0.79 -2.62
CA MET A 39 5.22 -0.04 -3.35
C MET A 39 5.63 1.43 -3.49
N LYS A 40 5.26 2.05 -4.61
CA LYS A 40 5.31 3.50 -4.78
C LYS A 40 4.03 4.10 -4.21
N TRP A 41 4.17 5.00 -3.25
CA TRP A 41 3.05 5.73 -2.67
C TRP A 41 2.57 6.83 -3.61
N GLU A 42 1.27 6.85 -3.89
CA GLU A 42 0.65 7.80 -4.82
C GLU A 42 -0.30 8.75 -4.09
N HIS A 43 -0.92 8.27 -3.00
CA HIS A 43 -1.91 9.05 -2.26
C HIS A 43 -1.99 8.63 -0.79
N GLN A 44 -2.24 9.59 0.10
CA GLN A 44 -2.45 9.37 1.53
C GLN A 44 -3.78 10.00 1.96
N GLU A 45 -4.53 9.31 2.83
CA GLU A 45 -5.76 9.78 3.47
C GLU A 45 -5.64 9.66 5.00
N GLY A 46 -6.37 10.49 5.75
CA GLY A 46 -6.29 10.52 7.22
C GLY A 46 -5.11 11.37 7.70
N ILE A 47 -4.27 10.83 8.57
CA ILE A 47 -3.01 11.49 8.98
C ILE A 47 -2.04 11.49 7.80
N ILE A 48 -1.69 12.68 7.30
CA ILE A 48 -0.76 12.84 6.19
C ILE A 48 0.64 13.13 6.74
N ILE A 49 1.64 12.41 6.21
CA ILE A 49 3.05 12.72 6.40
C ILE A 49 3.57 13.21 5.04
N PRO A 50 3.64 14.53 4.80
CA PRO A 50 3.95 15.10 3.49
C PRO A 50 5.28 14.61 2.92
N GLU A 51 6.27 14.39 3.79
CA GLU A 51 7.61 13.93 3.44
C GLU A 51 7.62 12.54 2.82
N GLN A 52 6.57 11.75 3.02
CA GLN A 52 6.46 10.37 2.52
C GLN A 52 5.65 10.26 1.22
N GLN A 53 5.17 11.37 0.63
CA GLN A 53 4.52 11.31 -0.67
C GLN A 53 5.53 10.95 -1.78
N ASP A 54 5.10 10.15 -2.75
CA ASP A 54 5.93 9.63 -3.85
C ASP A 54 7.12 8.74 -3.45
N GLU A 55 7.20 8.33 -2.18
CA GLU A 55 8.26 7.45 -1.71
C GLU A 55 8.05 5.99 -2.13
N HIS A 56 9.16 5.26 -2.28
CA HIS A 56 9.18 3.81 -2.38
C HIS A 56 9.35 3.23 -0.98
N VAL A 57 8.32 2.53 -0.51
CA VAL A 57 8.33 1.94 0.83
C VAL A 57 8.19 0.44 0.78
N LEU A 58 8.73 -0.22 1.79
CA LEU A 58 8.49 -1.62 2.04
C LEU A 58 7.27 -1.77 2.96
N MET A 59 6.26 -2.49 2.49
CA MET A 59 5.02 -2.76 3.21
C MET A 59 4.80 -4.26 3.30
N LYS A 60 4.37 -4.76 4.45
CA LYS A 60 3.99 -6.17 4.55
C LYS A 60 2.76 -6.45 3.71
N THR A 61 2.68 -7.64 3.12
CA THR A 61 1.49 -8.00 2.34
C THR A 61 0.23 -8.11 3.19
N GLU A 62 0.36 -8.40 4.49
CA GLU A 62 -0.77 -8.50 5.42
C GLU A 62 -1.45 -7.15 5.71
N ASP A 63 -0.75 -6.04 5.52
CA ASP A 63 -1.27 -4.69 5.74
C ASP A 63 -2.01 -4.12 4.51
N LEU A 64 -2.00 -4.86 3.40
CA LEU A 64 -2.46 -4.38 2.11
C LEU A 64 -3.65 -5.15 1.58
N GLN A 65 -4.45 -4.49 0.75
CA GLN A 65 -5.53 -5.06 -0.03
C GLN A 65 -5.50 -4.48 -1.45
N THR A 66 -6.04 -5.21 -2.43
CA THR A 66 -6.22 -4.65 -3.79
C THR A 66 -7.20 -3.50 -3.74
N GLN A 67 -6.87 -2.39 -4.40
CA GLN A 67 -7.83 -1.30 -4.57
C GLN A 67 -9.04 -1.84 -5.33
N LYS A 68 -10.24 -1.69 -4.77
CA LYS A 68 -11.46 -1.99 -5.50
C LYS A 68 -11.57 -1.00 -6.64
N GLN A 69 -11.37 -1.45 -7.88
CA GLN A 69 -11.83 -0.70 -9.03
C GLN A 69 -13.35 -0.58 -8.89
N LEU A 70 -13.83 0.64 -8.63
CA LEU A 70 -15.22 0.97 -8.90
C LEU A 70 -15.41 0.75 -10.40
N MET A 71 -16.12 -0.33 -10.76
CA MET A 71 -16.69 -0.46 -12.08
C MET A 71 -17.71 0.67 -12.21
N VAL A 72 -17.37 1.71 -12.96
CA VAL A 72 -18.26 2.80 -13.36
C VAL A 72 -18.97 2.40 -14.64
#